data_AF-A0A9D7EXA7-F1
#
_entry.id   AF-A0A9D7EXA7-F1
#
_cell.length_a   1.000
_cell.length_b   1.000
_cell.length_c   1.000
_cell.angle_alpha   90.00
_cell.angle_beta   90.00
_cell.angle_gamma   90.00
#
_symmetry.space_group_name_H-M   'P 1'
#
loop_
_entity.id
_entity.type
_entity.pdbx_description
1 polymer ?
#
loop_
_entity_poly.entity_id
_entity_poly.type
_entity_poly.pdbx_seq_one_letter_code
_entity_poly.pdbx_strand_id
1 'polypeptide(L)'
;MKTKGIITSIIVVLVAVINFTVGTGCANIIPPEGGPRDSLPPRLIKAEPGDSALNFKGDKVTLIFDEFIEVQNIAENLIFSPTPSVNPYVDYKLKTVTVKLKDTLVPNTTYTINFGNSIKDFTEGNPFKNFTYTFSTGNYIDSLELSGKVVLAENGKLDTTMIVMLHTNSDDSVVVKQKPLYISKLDGNGNFRFKNLPPKTFYLFALKDESNTRRYTSEKSLFAFADSAVVVQTSTEPVTLYAYVAKGEPEQQANKNSSNRATSSTDKD
;
A
#
# COMPACT_ATOMS: atom_id res chain seq x y z
N MET A 1 -4.47 -54.19 78.67
CA MET A 1 -3.44 -53.89 77.64
C MET A 1 -3.94 -54.01 76.18
N LYS A 2 -5.23 -54.31 75.89
CA LYS A 2 -5.73 -54.46 74.51
C LYS A 2 -6.27 -53.17 73.85
N THR A 3 -6.55 -52.12 74.63
CA THR A 3 -7.18 -50.88 74.12
C THR A 3 -6.21 -49.94 73.42
N LYS A 4 -4.92 -49.90 73.82
CA LYS A 4 -3.92 -49.04 73.20
C LYS A 4 -3.64 -49.42 71.74
N GLY A 5 -3.57 -50.71 71.41
CA GLY A 5 -3.31 -51.16 70.03
C GLY A 5 -4.44 -50.86 69.04
N ILE A 6 -5.70 -50.88 69.51
CA ILE A 6 -6.86 -50.55 68.67
C ILE A 6 -6.87 -49.07 68.30
N ILE A 7 -6.54 -48.20 69.26
CA ILE A 7 -6.46 -46.75 69.04
C ILE A 7 -5.34 -46.41 68.05
N THR A 8 -4.17 -47.06 68.16
CA THR A 8 -3.07 -46.84 67.22
C THR A 8 -3.43 -47.29 65.80
N SER A 9 -4.08 -48.44 65.63
CA SER A 9 -4.55 -48.88 64.30
C SER A 9 -5.59 -47.95 63.70
N ILE A 10 -6.51 -47.41 64.50
CA ILE A 10 -7.51 -46.43 64.03
C ILE A 10 -6.82 -45.15 63.57
N ILE A 11 -5.82 -44.65 64.30
CA ILE A 11 -5.06 -43.45 63.92
C ILE A 11 -4.29 -43.69 62.62
N VAL A 12 -3.65 -44.85 62.46
CA VAL A 12 -2.91 -45.18 61.22
C VAL A 12 -3.85 -45.26 60.02
N VAL A 13 -5.03 -45.86 60.18
CA VAL A 13 -6.05 -45.91 59.12
C VAL A 13 -6.57 -44.51 58.80
N LEU A 14 -6.81 -43.67 59.81
CA LEU A 14 -7.28 -42.29 59.61
C LEU A 14 -6.23 -41.46 58.84
N VAL A 15 -4.95 -41.57 59.20
CA VAL A 15 -3.86 -40.89 58.50
C VAL A 15 -3.71 -41.39 57.06
N ALA A 16 -3.88 -42.69 56.81
CA ALA A 16 -3.85 -43.26 55.46
C ALA A 16 -5.02 -42.75 54.59
N VAL A 17 -6.23 -42.63 55.16
CA VAL A 17 -7.41 -42.10 54.47
C VAL A 17 -7.23 -40.60 54.16
N ILE A 18 -6.68 -39.82 55.10
CA ILE A 18 -6.41 -38.39 54.87
C ILE A 18 -5.41 -38.22 53.72
N ASN A 19 -4.31 -39.00 53.69
CA ASN A 19 -3.33 -38.94 52.61
C ASN A 19 -3.88 -39.37 51.24
N PHE A 20 -4.90 -40.23 51.19
CA PHE A 20 -5.52 -40.64 49.92
C PHE A 20 -6.43 -39.55 49.31
N THR A 21 -6.93 -38.62 50.12
CA THR A 21 -7.90 -37.60 49.66
C THR A 21 -7.29 -36.29 49.15
N VAL A 22 -5.98 -36.06 49.35
CA VAL A 22 -5.27 -34.85 48.88
C VAL A 22 -4.70 -34.96 47.46
N GLY A 23 -4.89 -36.09 46.77
CA GLY A 23 -4.47 -36.28 45.38
C GLY A 23 -5.45 -35.70 44.36
N THR A 24 -5.77 -34.41 44.42
CA THR A 24 -6.46 -33.73 43.31
C THR A 24 -5.42 -33.09 42.42
N GLY A 25 -5.07 -33.78 41.33
CA GLY A 25 -4.29 -33.18 40.25
C GLY A 25 -5.14 -32.09 39.60
N CYS A 26 -4.84 -30.82 39.93
CA CYS A 26 -5.33 -29.68 39.17
C CYS A 26 -4.71 -29.76 37.77
N ALA A 27 -5.41 -30.38 36.83
CA ALA A 27 -5.08 -30.26 35.41
C ALA A 27 -5.46 -28.84 34.98
N ASN A 28 -4.47 -27.95 34.88
CA ASN A 28 -4.67 -26.64 34.28
C ASN A 28 -5.10 -26.85 32.81
N ILE A 29 -6.30 -26.37 32.47
CA ILE A 29 -6.75 -26.29 31.08
C ILE A 29 -5.93 -25.19 30.41
N ILE A 30 -4.83 -25.58 29.79
CA ILE A 30 -4.13 -24.75 28.82
C ILE A 30 -4.72 -25.13 27.46
N PRO A 31 -5.25 -24.18 26.67
CA PRO A 31 -5.64 -24.50 25.30
C PRO A 31 -4.42 -25.11 24.59
N PRO A 32 -4.61 -26.16 23.79
CA PRO A 32 -3.49 -26.74 23.05
C PRO A 32 -2.82 -25.62 22.25
N GLU A 33 -1.49 -25.52 22.33
CA GLU A 33 -0.76 -24.68 21.39
C GLU A 33 -1.10 -25.18 19.99
N GLY A 34 -1.68 -24.29 19.18
CA GLY A 34 -2.04 -24.59 17.81
C GLY A 34 -0.79 -24.90 16.96
N GLY A 35 -1.02 -25.26 15.70
CA GLY A 35 0.06 -25.32 14.74
C GLY A 35 0.76 -23.96 14.58
N PRO A 36 1.94 -23.94 13.92
CA PRO A 36 2.58 -22.68 13.55
C PRO A 36 1.60 -21.76 12.82
N ARG A 37 1.67 -20.46 13.14
CA ARG A 37 0.88 -19.42 12.48
C ARG A 37 1.17 -19.42 10.97
N ASP A 38 0.13 -19.32 10.15
CA ASP A 38 0.31 -19.19 8.70
C ASP A 38 0.81 -17.77 8.35
N SER A 39 1.81 -17.72 7.48
CA SER A 39 2.44 -16.48 7.02
C SER A 39 2.36 -16.29 5.50
N LEU A 40 1.76 -17.25 4.78
CA LEU A 40 1.64 -17.19 3.34
C LEU A 40 0.44 -16.31 2.94
N PRO A 41 0.57 -15.51 1.87
CA PRO A 41 -0.56 -14.80 1.28
C PRO A 41 -1.43 -15.75 0.45
N PRO A 42 -2.68 -15.35 0.14
CA PRO A 42 -3.54 -16.14 -0.75
C PRO A 42 -2.94 -16.21 -2.14
N ARG A 43 -3.20 -17.32 -2.86
CA ARG A 43 -2.69 -17.54 -4.22
C ARG A 43 -3.83 -17.54 -5.22
N LEU A 44 -3.62 -16.82 -6.33
CA LEU A 44 -4.54 -16.84 -7.46
C LEU A 44 -4.51 -18.24 -8.13
N ILE A 45 -5.68 -18.86 -8.25
CA ILE A 45 -5.87 -20.16 -8.90
C ILE A 45 -6.41 -19.98 -10.32
N LYS A 46 -7.29 -18.99 -10.51
CA LYS A 46 -7.90 -18.73 -11.82
C LYS A 46 -8.24 -17.26 -11.99
N ALA A 47 -8.06 -16.76 -13.20
CA ALA A 47 -8.64 -15.51 -13.65
C ALA A 47 -9.55 -15.76 -14.86
N GLU A 48 -10.68 -15.09 -14.90
CA GLU A 48 -11.61 -15.09 -16.04
C GLU A 48 -11.93 -13.63 -16.44
N PRO A 49 -11.44 -13.16 -17.59
CA PRO A 49 -10.51 -13.85 -18.48
C PRO A 49 -9.14 -14.09 -17.84
N GLY A 50 -8.35 -14.99 -18.43
CA GLY A 50 -7.00 -15.28 -17.96
C GLY A 50 -6.14 -14.02 -17.86
N ASP A 51 -5.14 -14.04 -16.98
CA ASP A 51 -4.16 -12.96 -16.95
C ASP A 51 -3.44 -12.86 -18.30
N SER A 52 -3.12 -11.63 -18.70
CA SER A 52 -2.53 -11.29 -19.99
C SER A 52 -3.41 -11.70 -21.18
N ALA A 53 -4.74 -11.78 -20.98
CA ALA A 53 -5.68 -12.05 -22.07
C ALA A 53 -5.65 -10.96 -23.14
N LEU A 54 -5.79 -11.39 -24.39
CA LEU A 54 -5.84 -10.53 -25.58
C LEU A 54 -7.28 -10.44 -26.10
N ASN A 55 -7.54 -9.42 -26.91
CA ASN A 55 -8.83 -9.18 -27.57
C ASN A 55 -10.00 -9.18 -26.58
N PHE A 56 -9.79 -8.66 -25.37
CA PHE A 56 -10.82 -8.57 -24.35
C PHE A 56 -11.96 -7.63 -24.80
N LYS A 57 -13.20 -8.12 -24.68
CA LYS A 57 -14.42 -7.38 -25.05
C LYS A 57 -15.47 -7.34 -23.94
N GLY A 58 -15.17 -7.93 -22.78
CA GLY A 58 -16.09 -7.98 -21.66
C GLY A 58 -16.02 -6.70 -20.81
N ASP A 59 -16.80 -6.71 -19.73
CA ASP A 59 -16.84 -5.65 -18.71
C ASP A 59 -16.56 -6.21 -17.31
N LYS A 60 -16.18 -7.50 -17.22
CA LYS A 60 -16.05 -8.22 -15.96
C LYS A 60 -14.78 -9.05 -15.94
N VAL A 61 -14.06 -8.95 -14.83
CA VAL A 61 -12.93 -9.80 -14.47
C VAL A 61 -13.28 -10.53 -13.18
N THR A 62 -13.07 -11.83 -13.15
CA THR A 62 -13.27 -12.67 -11.96
C THR A 62 -11.95 -13.35 -11.59
N LEU A 63 -11.55 -13.20 -10.34
CA LEU A 63 -10.31 -13.72 -9.78
C LEU A 63 -10.65 -14.70 -8.66
N ILE A 64 -10.16 -15.93 -8.74
CA ILE A 64 -10.46 -17.02 -7.81
C ILE A 64 -9.17 -17.44 -7.11
N PHE A 65 -9.19 -17.46 -5.79
CA PHE A 65 -8.07 -17.80 -4.91
C PHE A 65 -8.24 -19.20 -4.29
N ASP A 66 -7.17 -19.75 -3.72
CA ASP A 66 -7.20 -21.05 -3.03
C ASP A 66 -7.80 -21.01 -1.63
N GLU A 67 -7.88 -19.85 -1.00
CA GLU A 67 -8.42 -19.65 0.34
C GLU A 67 -9.43 -18.49 0.42
N PHE A 68 -10.08 -18.34 1.57
CA PHE A 68 -10.98 -17.22 1.79
C PHE A 68 -10.18 -15.92 1.90
N ILE A 69 -10.67 -14.90 1.22
CA ILE A 69 -10.00 -13.61 1.14
C ILE A 69 -10.86 -12.51 1.74
N GLU A 70 -10.20 -11.43 2.14
CA GLU A 70 -10.81 -10.17 2.48
C GLU A 70 -10.25 -9.08 1.54
N VAL A 71 -11.14 -8.21 1.04
CA VAL A 71 -10.75 -7.06 0.22
C VAL A 71 -11.03 -5.76 0.96
N GLN A 72 -10.00 -4.96 1.20
CA GLN A 72 -10.08 -3.71 1.96
C GLN A 72 -9.38 -2.54 1.27
N ASN A 73 -9.70 -1.30 1.66
CA ASN A 73 -9.01 -0.07 1.25
C ASN A 73 -8.87 0.11 -0.29
N ILE A 74 -9.85 -0.36 -1.06
CA ILE A 74 -9.83 -0.30 -2.53
C ILE A 74 -9.72 1.13 -3.05
N ALA A 75 -10.40 2.09 -2.41
CA ALA A 75 -10.38 3.49 -2.82
C ALA A 75 -8.96 4.11 -2.80
N GLU A 76 -8.10 3.63 -1.90
CA GLU A 76 -6.73 4.15 -1.71
C GLU A 76 -5.68 3.34 -2.47
N ASN A 77 -5.89 2.03 -2.61
CA ASN A 77 -4.89 1.10 -3.13
C ASN A 77 -5.07 0.69 -4.58
N LEU A 78 -6.31 0.71 -5.08
CA LEU A 78 -6.58 0.27 -6.44
C LEU A 78 -6.06 1.30 -7.45
N ILE A 79 -5.13 0.85 -8.29
CA ILE A 79 -4.66 1.60 -9.46
C ILE A 79 -5.12 0.84 -10.70
N PHE A 80 -5.98 1.49 -11.47
CA PHE A 80 -6.42 1.00 -12.77
C PHE A 80 -5.75 1.87 -13.84
N SER A 81 -4.97 1.24 -14.72
CA SER A 81 -4.17 1.89 -15.75
C SER A 81 -4.57 1.37 -17.13
N PRO A 82 -4.83 2.23 -18.13
CA PRO A 82 -4.98 3.68 -18.03
C PRO A 82 -6.12 4.10 -17.09
N THR A 83 -6.00 5.25 -16.46
CA THR A 83 -6.98 5.76 -15.49
C THR A 83 -8.35 5.92 -16.17
N PRO A 84 -9.40 5.29 -15.62
CA PRO A 84 -10.74 5.39 -16.18
C PRO A 84 -11.39 6.73 -15.79
N SER A 85 -12.40 7.12 -16.56
CA SER A 85 -13.28 8.23 -16.21
C SER A 85 -14.13 7.87 -14.99
N VAL A 86 -14.67 6.66 -14.96
CA VAL A 86 -15.42 6.08 -13.84
C VAL A 86 -14.67 4.88 -13.27
N ASN A 87 -14.37 4.94 -11.97
CA ASN A 87 -13.69 3.84 -11.29
C ASN A 87 -14.49 2.53 -11.41
N PRO A 88 -13.80 1.39 -11.63
CA PRO A 88 -14.46 0.10 -11.63
C PRO A 88 -15.04 -0.22 -10.26
N TYR A 89 -16.08 -1.04 -10.24
CA TYR A 89 -16.64 -1.57 -9.00
C TYR A 89 -15.96 -2.90 -8.66
N VAL A 90 -15.37 -2.97 -7.47
CA VAL A 90 -14.73 -4.19 -6.95
C VAL A 90 -15.61 -4.76 -5.85
N ASP A 91 -15.93 -6.04 -5.98
CA ASP A 91 -16.70 -6.81 -5.01
C ASP A 91 -15.97 -8.12 -4.70
N TYR A 92 -16.29 -8.75 -3.56
CA TYR A 92 -15.71 -10.04 -3.21
C TYR A 92 -16.66 -10.91 -2.40
N LYS A 93 -16.51 -12.23 -2.57
CA LYS A 93 -17.25 -13.24 -1.81
C LYS A 93 -16.42 -14.50 -1.67
N LEU A 94 -16.23 -14.95 -0.44
CA LEU A 94 -15.46 -16.15 -0.09
C LEU A 94 -14.05 -16.11 -0.71
N LYS A 95 -13.80 -16.88 -1.78
CA LYS A 95 -12.50 -16.98 -2.46
C LYS A 95 -12.42 -16.16 -3.75
N THR A 96 -13.44 -15.35 -4.05
CA THR A 96 -13.60 -14.73 -5.36
C THR A 96 -13.65 -13.22 -5.25
N VAL A 97 -12.85 -12.55 -6.08
CA VAL A 97 -12.93 -11.11 -6.34
C VAL A 97 -13.53 -10.89 -7.72
N THR A 98 -14.50 -9.98 -7.83
CA THR A 98 -15.10 -9.58 -9.10
C THR A 98 -14.87 -8.09 -9.33
N VAL A 99 -14.28 -7.75 -10.46
CA VAL A 99 -14.12 -6.37 -10.92
C VAL A 99 -15.07 -6.12 -12.09
N LYS A 100 -15.95 -5.14 -11.94
CA LYS A 100 -16.86 -4.67 -13.00
C LYS A 100 -16.37 -3.33 -13.54
N LEU A 101 -16.05 -3.30 -14.81
CA LEU A 101 -15.64 -2.12 -15.57
C LEU A 101 -16.90 -1.34 -15.95
N LYS A 102 -16.89 -0.03 -15.67
CA LYS A 102 -18.05 0.85 -15.94
C LYS A 102 -17.90 1.68 -17.20
N ASP A 103 -16.66 1.90 -17.63
CA ASP A 103 -16.33 2.65 -18.82
C ASP A 103 -16.21 1.76 -20.05
N THR A 104 -16.39 2.36 -21.22
CA THR A 104 -16.03 1.73 -22.49
C THR A 104 -14.51 1.68 -22.61
N LEU A 105 -13.98 0.50 -22.90
CA LEU A 105 -12.54 0.32 -23.08
C LEU A 105 -12.08 0.87 -24.44
N VAL A 106 -10.90 1.47 -24.43
CA VAL A 106 -10.21 1.99 -25.61
C VAL A 106 -9.68 0.80 -26.42
N PRO A 107 -9.88 0.77 -27.75
CA PRO A 107 -9.32 -0.27 -28.61
C PRO A 107 -7.78 -0.32 -28.56
N ASN A 108 -7.19 -1.49 -28.80
CA ASN A 108 -5.73 -1.69 -28.85
C ASN A 108 -4.97 -1.10 -27.66
N THR A 109 -5.51 -1.30 -26.45
CA THR A 109 -4.97 -0.73 -25.23
C THR A 109 -4.75 -1.82 -24.20
N THR A 110 -3.56 -1.80 -23.59
CA THR A 110 -3.23 -2.65 -22.45
C THR A 110 -3.77 -2.03 -21.17
N TYR A 111 -4.47 -2.84 -20.38
CA TYR A 111 -5.06 -2.47 -19.11
C TYR A 111 -4.41 -3.26 -17.98
N THR A 112 -4.13 -2.58 -16.88
CA THR A 112 -3.52 -3.15 -15.69
C THR A 112 -4.32 -2.73 -14.47
N ILE A 113 -4.71 -3.72 -13.65
CA ILE A 113 -5.39 -3.54 -12.38
C ILE A 113 -4.42 -3.94 -11.27
N ASN A 114 -3.89 -2.97 -10.55
CA ASN A 114 -3.02 -3.20 -9.41
C ASN A 114 -3.82 -3.00 -8.12
N PHE A 115 -3.89 -4.04 -7.30
CA PHE A 115 -4.63 -4.07 -6.04
C PHE A 115 -3.81 -3.57 -4.85
N GLY A 116 -2.52 -3.27 -5.02
CA GLY A 116 -1.64 -2.89 -3.93
C GLY A 116 -1.64 -3.96 -2.84
N ASN A 117 -2.08 -3.58 -1.63
CA ASN A 117 -2.23 -4.49 -0.49
C ASN A 117 -3.71 -4.76 -0.12
N SER A 118 -4.63 -4.58 -1.07
CA SER A 118 -6.07 -4.67 -0.79
C SER A 118 -6.58 -6.08 -0.61
N ILE A 119 -5.93 -7.09 -1.19
CA ILE A 119 -6.33 -8.50 -1.08
C ILE A 119 -5.44 -9.14 -0.02
N LYS A 120 -6.06 -9.77 0.98
CA LYS A 120 -5.39 -10.54 2.03
C LYS A 120 -6.17 -11.82 2.32
N ASP A 121 -5.55 -12.80 2.93
CA ASP A 121 -6.31 -13.93 3.45
C ASP A 121 -7.22 -13.50 4.61
N PHE A 122 -8.27 -14.27 4.82
CA PHE A 122 -9.27 -13.97 5.85
C PHE A 122 -8.83 -14.36 7.26
N THR A 123 -7.91 -15.32 7.42
CA THR A 123 -7.62 -15.96 8.71
C THR A 123 -6.53 -15.21 9.49
N GLU A 124 -5.39 -14.99 8.86
CA GLU A 124 -4.19 -14.37 9.41
C GLU A 124 -3.93 -12.95 8.88
N GLY A 125 -4.58 -12.59 7.76
CA GLY A 125 -4.51 -11.24 7.20
C GLY A 125 -3.22 -10.93 6.44
N ASN A 126 -2.51 -11.95 5.97
CA ASN A 126 -1.35 -11.86 5.11
C ASN A 126 -1.74 -11.23 3.76
N PRO A 127 -1.20 -10.04 3.42
CA PRO A 127 -1.57 -9.35 2.19
C PRO A 127 -0.90 -9.98 0.97
N PHE A 128 -1.66 -10.14 -0.12
CA PHE A 128 -1.12 -10.42 -1.44
C PHE A 128 -0.56 -9.13 -2.06
N LYS A 129 0.67 -8.80 -1.65
CA LYS A 129 1.34 -7.54 -1.98
C LYS A 129 1.49 -7.33 -3.48
N ASN A 130 1.11 -6.14 -3.94
CA ASN A 130 1.24 -5.64 -5.31
C ASN A 130 0.66 -6.60 -6.38
N PHE A 131 -0.38 -7.35 -6.02
CA PHE A 131 -1.06 -8.21 -6.98
C PHE A 131 -1.60 -7.39 -8.15
N THR A 132 -1.26 -7.82 -9.36
CA THR A 132 -1.57 -7.12 -10.60
C THR A 132 -2.20 -8.08 -11.58
N TYR A 133 -3.30 -7.65 -12.21
CA TYR A 133 -3.96 -8.35 -13.32
C TYR A 133 -3.89 -7.51 -14.58
N THR A 134 -3.49 -8.10 -15.71
CA THR A 134 -3.30 -7.40 -16.98
C THR A 134 -4.13 -8.02 -18.09
N PHE A 135 -4.66 -7.21 -19.01
CA PHE A 135 -5.33 -7.67 -20.22
C PHE A 135 -5.19 -6.63 -21.33
N SER A 136 -5.55 -6.98 -22.56
CA SER A 136 -5.57 -6.04 -23.69
C SER A 136 -6.85 -6.16 -24.49
N THR A 137 -7.35 -5.03 -24.96
CA THR A 137 -8.42 -4.99 -25.97
C THR A 137 -7.91 -5.27 -27.39
N GLY A 138 -6.59 -5.22 -27.59
CA GLY A 138 -5.92 -5.56 -28.85
C GLY A 138 -5.33 -6.97 -28.86
N ASN A 139 -4.53 -7.26 -29.88
CA ASN A 139 -3.85 -8.54 -30.07
C ASN A 139 -2.42 -8.57 -29.50
N TYR A 140 -2.06 -7.61 -28.63
CA TYR A 140 -0.75 -7.52 -27.98
C TYR A 140 -0.88 -6.96 -26.56
N ILE A 141 0.16 -7.15 -25.75
CA ILE A 141 0.35 -6.49 -24.44
C ILE A 141 1.52 -5.53 -24.60
N ASP A 142 1.30 -4.27 -24.24
CA ASP A 142 2.34 -3.25 -24.16
C ASP A 142 3.40 -3.71 -23.16
N SER A 143 4.68 -3.47 -23.47
CA SER A 143 5.80 -4.03 -22.72
C SER A 143 6.81 -3.00 -22.22
N LEU A 144 6.66 -1.73 -22.62
CA LEU A 144 7.65 -0.71 -22.25
C LEU A 144 7.48 -0.33 -20.78
N GLU A 145 8.61 0.06 -20.18
CA GLU A 145 8.68 0.49 -18.80
C GLU A 145 9.26 1.91 -18.74
N LEU A 146 8.82 2.65 -17.73
CA LEU A 146 9.43 3.92 -17.35
C LEU A 146 9.63 3.89 -15.83
N SER A 147 10.86 4.12 -15.40
CA SER A 147 11.20 4.15 -13.98
C SER A 147 12.00 5.38 -13.63
N GLY A 148 12.12 5.64 -12.34
CA GLY A 148 12.83 6.80 -11.85
C GLY A 148 12.73 6.93 -10.35
N LYS A 149 13.11 8.11 -9.85
CA LYS A 149 13.13 8.43 -8.42
C LYS A 149 12.57 9.82 -8.15
N VAL A 150 11.92 9.99 -7.01
CA VAL A 150 11.53 11.29 -6.48
C VAL A 150 12.35 11.58 -5.22
N VAL A 151 12.90 12.78 -5.14
CA VAL A 151 13.59 13.30 -3.96
C VAL A 151 13.09 14.70 -3.65
N LEU A 152 13.08 15.09 -2.38
CA LEU A 152 12.79 16.47 -1.99
C LEU A 152 13.96 17.37 -2.38
N ALA A 153 13.67 18.44 -3.11
CA ALA A 153 14.68 19.39 -3.60
C ALA A 153 15.43 20.09 -2.45
N GLU A 154 14.73 20.35 -1.33
CA GLU A 154 15.27 21.10 -0.19
C GLU A 154 16.41 20.36 0.54
N ASN A 155 16.28 19.03 0.70
CA ASN A 155 17.15 18.27 1.61
C ASN A 155 17.51 16.86 1.12
N GLY A 156 17.09 16.47 -0.07
CA GLY A 156 17.36 15.14 -0.66
C GLY A 156 16.65 13.97 0.04
N LYS A 157 15.79 14.22 1.03
CA LYS A 157 14.98 13.18 1.69
C LYS A 157 13.87 12.68 0.77
N LEU A 158 13.16 11.66 1.23
CA LEU A 158 12.08 11.00 0.49
C LEU A 158 10.75 11.27 1.18
N ASP A 159 9.71 11.54 0.40
CA ASP A 159 8.31 11.45 0.85
C ASP A 159 7.61 10.38 0.00
N THR A 160 7.49 9.17 0.56
CA THR A 160 6.88 8.02 -0.13
C THR A 160 5.36 8.10 -0.25
N THR A 161 4.74 9.14 0.33
CA THR A 161 3.30 9.40 0.18
C THR A 161 2.96 10.09 -1.14
N MET A 162 3.96 10.59 -1.87
CA MET A 162 3.77 11.17 -3.20
C MET A 162 3.41 10.10 -4.24
N ILE A 163 2.73 10.53 -5.29
CA ILE A 163 2.45 9.73 -6.49
C ILE A 163 3.12 10.36 -7.70
N VAL A 164 3.50 9.53 -8.66
CA VAL A 164 4.03 9.94 -9.96
C VAL A 164 2.97 9.69 -11.02
N MET A 165 2.87 10.60 -11.97
CA MET A 165 1.76 10.70 -12.92
C MET A 165 2.28 10.93 -14.33
N LEU A 166 1.63 10.28 -15.29
CA LEU A 166 1.89 10.47 -16.72
C LEU A 166 0.69 11.12 -17.39
N HIS A 167 0.94 12.24 -18.08
CA HIS A 167 0.00 12.87 -19.01
C HIS A 167 0.49 12.75 -20.45
N THR A 168 -0.43 12.87 -21.40
CA THR A 168 -0.12 12.90 -22.84
C THR A 168 -0.41 14.25 -23.49
N ASN A 169 -1.11 15.14 -22.77
CA ASN A 169 -1.31 16.53 -23.17
C ASN A 169 -0.10 17.36 -22.70
N SER A 170 0.41 18.21 -23.59
CA SER A 170 1.55 19.09 -23.42
C SER A 170 1.26 20.40 -22.66
N ASP A 171 -0.01 20.71 -22.38
CA ASP A 171 -0.37 21.94 -21.66
C ASP A 171 0.23 21.94 -20.24
N ASP A 172 0.93 23.01 -19.85
CA ASP A 172 1.51 23.15 -18.49
C ASP A 172 0.45 22.99 -17.38
N SER A 173 -0.77 23.42 -17.67
CA SER A 173 -1.91 23.33 -16.76
C SER A 173 -2.60 21.95 -16.73
N VAL A 174 -2.10 20.96 -17.46
CA VAL A 174 -2.74 19.63 -17.57
C VAL A 174 -2.91 18.96 -16.21
N VAL A 175 -1.89 19.05 -15.34
CA VAL A 175 -1.89 18.43 -14.01
C VAL A 175 -2.92 19.06 -13.07
N VAL A 176 -3.30 20.31 -13.34
CA VAL A 176 -4.36 21.02 -12.61
C VAL A 176 -5.73 20.67 -13.19
N LYS A 177 -5.86 20.47 -14.51
CA LYS A 177 -7.15 20.38 -15.22
C LYS A 177 -7.66 18.95 -15.42
N GLN A 178 -6.78 17.98 -15.59
CA GLN A 178 -7.11 16.63 -16.03
C GLN A 178 -6.56 15.60 -15.05
N LYS A 179 -7.22 14.43 -14.96
CA LYS A 179 -6.65 13.28 -14.28
C LYS A 179 -5.50 12.71 -15.14
N PRO A 180 -4.46 12.13 -14.52
CA PRO A 180 -3.37 11.50 -15.24
C PRO A 180 -3.83 10.24 -15.94
N LEU A 181 -3.15 9.89 -17.04
CA LEU A 181 -3.42 8.66 -17.77
C LEU A 181 -2.85 7.45 -17.04
N TYR A 182 -1.68 7.57 -16.42
CA TYR A 182 -1.06 6.52 -15.61
C TYR A 182 -0.60 7.08 -14.27
N ILE A 183 -0.63 6.23 -13.23
CA ILE A 183 -0.18 6.58 -11.87
C ILE A 183 0.73 5.48 -11.34
N SER A 184 1.79 5.86 -10.65
CA SER A 184 2.64 4.97 -9.86
C SER A 184 2.79 5.54 -8.45
N LYS A 185 2.72 4.67 -7.44
CA LYS A 185 3.17 5.01 -6.08
C LYS A 185 4.70 4.91 -6.00
N LEU A 186 5.26 5.53 -4.97
CA LEU A 186 6.67 5.39 -4.64
C LEU A 186 6.90 4.17 -3.74
N ASP A 187 8.03 3.50 -3.94
CA ASP A 187 8.53 2.50 -3.00
C ASP A 187 9.23 3.16 -1.78
N GLY A 188 9.69 2.33 -0.84
CA GLY A 188 10.40 2.81 0.36
C GLY A 188 11.70 3.59 0.10
N ASN A 189 12.25 3.49 -1.11
CA ASN A 189 13.46 4.17 -1.55
C ASN A 189 13.15 5.39 -2.43
N GLY A 190 11.87 5.75 -2.59
CA GLY A 190 11.42 6.86 -3.42
C GLY A 190 11.41 6.56 -4.92
N ASN A 191 11.53 5.29 -5.33
CA ASN A 191 11.49 4.92 -6.73
C ASN A 191 10.05 4.73 -7.21
N PHE A 192 9.80 5.06 -8.48
CA PHE A 192 8.57 4.73 -9.18
C PHE A 192 8.86 3.82 -10.37
N ARG A 193 7.84 3.06 -10.80
CA ARG A 193 7.90 2.26 -12.01
C ARG A 193 6.53 2.13 -12.65
N PHE A 194 6.45 2.56 -13.90
CA PHE A 194 5.37 2.24 -14.82
C PHE A 194 5.76 1.03 -15.66
N LYS A 195 4.82 0.11 -15.85
CA LYS A 195 4.95 -1.06 -16.70
C LYS A 195 3.83 -1.05 -17.72
N ASN A 196 4.00 -1.85 -18.77
CA ASN A 196 3.00 -2.04 -19.81
C ASN A 196 2.60 -0.71 -20.48
N LEU A 197 3.59 0.15 -20.71
CA LEU A 197 3.38 1.41 -21.42
C LEU A 197 3.46 1.20 -22.94
N PRO A 198 2.60 1.87 -23.72
CA PRO A 198 2.75 1.93 -25.15
C PRO A 198 3.92 2.85 -25.55
N PRO A 199 4.48 2.70 -26.77
CA PRO A 199 5.47 3.63 -27.31
C PRO A 199 4.81 4.99 -27.52
N LYS A 200 4.99 5.91 -26.56
CA LYS A 200 4.36 7.22 -26.55
C LYS A 200 5.22 8.23 -25.77
N THR A 201 5.06 9.50 -26.09
CA THR A 201 5.59 10.62 -25.33
C THR A 201 4.70 10.96 -24.14
N PHE A 202 5.30 11.05 -22.96
CA PHE A 202 4.61 11.40 -21.72
C PHE A 202 5.20 12.64 -21.05
N TYR A 203 4.36 13.38 -20.36
CA TYR A 203 4.73 14.48 -19.47
C TYR A 203 4.64 13.98 -18.03
N LEU A 204 5.76 14.02 -17.31
CA LEU A 204 5.90 13.46 -15.97
C LEU A 204 5.72 14.51 -14.90
N PHE A 205 4.91 14.17 -13.92
CA PHE A 205 4.68 14.98 -12.73
C PHE A 205 4.71 14.09 -11.49
N ALA A 206 5.03 14.66 -10.34
CA ALA A 206 4.80 14.04 -9.04
C ALA A 206 4.08 15.02 -8.12
N LEU A 207 3.14 14.54 -7.32
CA LEU A 207 2.51 15.36 -6.28
C LEU A 207 2.15 14.56 -5.05
N LYS A 208 1.99 15.27 -3.94
CA LYS A 208 1.34 14.73 -2.74
C LYS A 208 -0.17 14.94 -2.84
N ASP A 209 -0.92 13.86 -3.09
CA ASP A 209 -2.37 13.91 -3.34
C ASP A 209 -3.17 13.81 -2.05
N GLU A 210 -3.31 14.92 -1.33
CA GLU A 210 -4.07 14.95 -0.07
C GLU A 210 -5.59 14.85 -0.29
N SER A 211 -6.06 15.20 -1.49
CA SER A 211 -7.49 15.27 -1.83
C SER A 211 -8.01 14.03 -2.56
N ASN A 212 -7.14 13.08 -2.90
CA ASN A 212 -7.41 11.93 -3.76
C ASN A 212 -8.02 12.32 -5.13
N THR A 213 -7.81 13.56 -5.58
CA THR A 213 -8.32 14.04 -6.86
C THR A 213 -7.37 13.73 -8.02
N ARG A 214 -6.15 13.30 -7.69
CA ARG A 214 -5.04 13.03 -8.62
C ARG A 214 -4.72 14.23 -9.49
N ARG A 215 -4.90 15.42 -8.92
CA ARG A 215 -4.73 16.72 -9.59
C ARG A 215 -4.01 17.66 -8.65
N TYR A 216 -3.22 18.55 -9.21
CA TYR A 216 -2.58 19.60 -8.43
C TYR A 216 -3.60 20.68 -8.09
N THR A 217 -3.97 20.77 -6.82
CA THR A 217 -5.06 21.63 -6.33
C THR A 217 -4.61 22.70 -5.34
N SER A 218 -3.36 22.64 -4.85
CA SER A 218 -2.85 23.55 -3.83
C SER A 218 -1.37 23.84 -4.03
N GLU A 219 -1.00 25.13 -4.02
CA GLU A 219 0.39 25.59 -4.08
C GLU A 219 1.24 25.18 -2.86
N LYS A 220 0.58 24.73 -1.78
CA LYS A 220 1.20 24.24 -0.54
C LYS A 220 1.57 22.76 -0.61
N SER A 221 1.07 22.02 -1.60
CA SER A 221 1.37 20.61 -1.76
C SER A 221 2.70 20.42 -2.47
N LEU A 222 3.46 19.40 -2.06
CA LEU A 222 4.68 18.99 -2.77
C LEU A 222 4.35 18.65 -4.22
N PHE A 223 5.18 19.16 -5.11
CA PHE A 223 5.04 19.05 -6.55
C PHE A 223 6.41 18.88 -7.21
N ALA A 224 6.47 18.09 -8.29
CA ALA A 224 7.63 17.95 -9.16
C ALA A 224 7.18 17.74 -10.61
N PHE A 225 8.04 18.05 -11.56
CA PHE A 225 7.83 17.77 -12.97
C PHE A 225 9.17 17.48 -13.64
N ALA A 226 9.14 16.76 -14.77
CA ALA A 226 10.32 16.57 -15.60
C ALA A 226 10.53 17.80 -16.50
N ASP A 227 11.78 18.20 -16.71
CA ASP A 227 12.14 19.38 -17.53
C ASP A 227 11.72 19.24 -19.01
N SER A 228 11.50 18.02 -19.47
CA SER A 228 11.09 17.74 -20.85
C SER A 228 10.18 16.50 -20.91
N ALA A 229 9.49 16.38 -22.04
CA ALA A 229 8.67 15.22 -22.32
C ALA A 229 9.55 13.96 -22.48
N VAL A 230 9.08 12.85 -21.92
CA VAL A 230 9.80 11.57 -21.93
C VAL A 230 9.23 10.70 -23.04
N VAL A 231 10.05 10.37 -24.02
CA VAL A 231 9.70 9.41 -25.08
C VAL A 231 9.96 8.00 -24.56
N VAL A 232 8.89 7.24 -24.32
CA VAL A 232 9.02 5.87 -23.81
C VAL A 232 9.30 4.92 -24.97
N GLN A 233 10.43 4.23 -24.88
CA GLN A 233 10.97 3.30 -25.87
C GLN A 233 11.66 2.13 -25.15
N THR A 234 12.23 1.18 -25.92
CA THR A 234 12.83 -0.07 -25.38
C THR A 234 13.90 0.19 -24.31
N SER A 235 14.66 1.27 -24.44
CA SER A 235 15.59 1.74 -23.41
C SER A 235 15.29 3.21 -23.15
N THR A 236 14.63 3.47 -22.01
CA THR A 236 14.29 4.81 -21.54
C THR A 236 15.13 5.08 -20.30
N GLU A 237 15.87 6.17 -20.29
CA GLU A 237 16.70 6.55 -19.14
C GLU A 237 15.85 6.80 -17.89
N PRO A 238 16.31 6.38 -16.70
CA PRO A 238 15.61 6.68 -15.45
C PRO A 238 15.49 8.18 -15.20
N VAL A 239 14.29 8.64 -14.84
CA VAL A 239 14.03 10.07 -14.58
C VAL A 239 14.12 10.36 -13.08
N THR A 240 14.84 11.42 -12.70
CA THR A 240 14.81 11.93 -11.32
C THR A 240 13.96 13.19 -11.24
N LEU A 241 12.98 13.19 -10.34
CA LEU A 241 12.11 14.33 -10.08
C LEU A 241 12.49 14.97 -8.75
N TYR A 242 12.61 16.30 -8.74
CA TYR A 242 12.92 17.09 -7.56
C TYR A 242 11.65 17.77 -7.06
N ALA A 243 11.09 17.26 -5.97
CA ALA A 243 9.85 17.74 -5.39
C ALA A 243 10.08 18.96 -4.48
N TYR A 244 9.23 19.98 -4.63
CA TYR A 244 9.28 21.21 -3.86
C TYR A 244 7.86 21.75 -3.61
N VAL A 245 7.72 22.70 -2.69
CA VAL A 245 6.48 23.46 -2.48
C VAL A 245 6.61 24.78 -3.24
N ALA A 246 5.67 25.08 -4.13
CA ALA A 246 5.77 26.25 -5.02
C ALA A 246 5.76 27.59 -4.26
N LYS A 247 5.08 27.63 -3.11
CA LYS A 247 5.01 28.80 -2.24
C LYS A 247 5.32 28.40 -0.81
N GLY A 248 6.56 28.63 -0.38
CA GLY A 248 6.98 28.35 1.00
C GLY A 248 6.15 29.10 2.02
N GLU A 249 5.94 28.51 3.20
CA GLU A 249 5.59 29.30 4.38
C GLU A 249 6.78 30.23 4.68
N PRO A 250 6.57 31.52 4.97
CA PRO A 250 7.67 32.41 5.34
C PRO A 250 8.38 31.82 6.56
N GLU A 251 9.70 31.65 6.45
CA GLU A 251 10.56 31.25 7.56
C GLU A 251 10.25 32.14 8.77
N GLN A 252 9.69 31.56 9.84
CA GLN A 252 9.74 32.21 11.14
C GLN A 252 11.20 32.16 11.59
N GLN A 253 11.96 33.19 11.21
CA GLN A 253 13.33 33.38 11.66
C GLN A 253 13.36 33.30 13.19
N ALA A 254 14.21 32.39 13.66
CA ALA A 254 14.53 32.19 15.05
C ALA A 254 14.98 33.52 15.69
N ASN A 255 14.07 34.16 16.43
CA ASN A 255 14.43 35.29 17.27
C ASN A 255 15.04 34.77 18.58
N LYS A 256 16.27 34.26 18.49
CA LYS A 256 17.16 34.02 19.64
C LYS A 256 18.44 34.83 19.40
N ASN A 257 18.48 35.99 20.06
CA ASN A 257 19.65 36.70 20.59
C ASN A 257 19.70 38.18 20.20
N SER A 258 19.14 39.05 21.07
CA SER A 258 19.71 40.37 21.35
C SER A 258 19.11 40.94 22.63
N SER A 259 19.59 40.44 23.77
CA SER A 259 19.52 41.14 25.05
C SER A 259 20.64 40.63 25.96
N ASN A 260 21.88 40.91 25.54
CA ASN A 260 23.03 40.87 26.43
C ASN A 260 24.09 41.84 25.90
N ARG A 261 23.93 43.15 26.16
CA ARG A 261 25.03 44.06 26.50
C ARG A 261 24.55 45.48 26.83
N ALA A 262 25.32 46.10 27.73
CA ALA A 262 25.19 47.42 28.35
C ALA A 262 24.18 47.41 29.51
N THR A 263 24.60 47.51 30.77
CA THR A 263 25.53 48.52 31.29
C THR A 263 26.37 48.00 32.48
N SER A 264 27.69 48.20 32.40
CA SER A 264 28.58 48.25 33.55
C SER A 264 28.90 49.70 33.90
N SER A 265 28.94 49.97 35.22
CA SER A 265 29.69 51.00 35.95
C SER A 265 29.35 52.48 35.77
N THR A 266 28.83 53.10 36.84
CA THR A 266 29.51 54.25 37.46
C THR A 266 29.25 54.29 38.97
N ASP A 267 30.35 54.47 39.70
CA ASP A 267 30.53 54.65 41.13
C ASP A 267 30.11 56.06 41.61
N LYS A 268 30.00 56.24 42.94
CA LYS A 268 29.81 57.48 43.75
C LYS A 268 28.41 57.75 44.33
N ASP A 269 28.18 57.38 45.58
CA ASP A 269 28.34 58.20 46.80
C ASP A 269 27.98 57.39 48.07
#